data_AF-A0A8J7S8P9-F1
#
_entry.id   AF-A0A8J7S8P9-F1
#
_cell.length_a   1.000
_cell.length_b   1.000
_cell.length_c   1.000
_cell.angle_alpha   90.00
_cell.angle_beta   90.00
_cell.angle_gamma   90.00
#
_symmetry.space_group_name_H-M   'P 1'
#
loop_
_entity.id
_entity.type
_entity.pdbx_description
1 polymer ?
#
loop_
_entity_poly.entity_id
_entity_poly.type
_entity_poly.pdbx_seq_one_letter_code
_entity_poly.pdbx_strand_id
1 'polypeptide(L)'
;MNEIDIGNQVWMTANLNVDKFRNDDLILEVRTIEGWKRANKELKPAWCYLDFDPVKGKKFGKLYNWQAVIDPRGLAPDGWHIPHIDEWMELVDYLGGEKISGSKMKLLNDSESRDHCTNDSGFSALIGGYRYFNGRLETSGMSYWWSSTEAYPTTAWIISLFYGSGDVMVLDDDKKNGCYVRCIRGNETNYDSRLPRPSSVSLLAAIIGGGQ
;
A
#
# COMPACT_ATOMS: atom_id res chain seq x y z
N MET A 1 -17.99 -5.80 -3.20
CA MET A 1 -16.54 -5.89 -2.94
C MET A 1 -16.34 -7.14 -2.10
N ASN A 2 -15.28 -7.91 -2.35
CA ASN A 2 -14.98 -9.08 -1.54
C ASN A 2 -14.26 -8.65 -0.27
N GLU A 3 -14.68 -9.17 0.87
CA GLU A 3 -14.19 -8.82 2.20
C GLU A 3 -13.82 -10.07 3.00
N ILE A 4 -12.96 -9.92 4.00
CA ILE A 4 -12.51 -10.99 4.89
C ILE A 4 -12.34 -10.46 6.31
N ASP A 5 -12.81 -11.24 7.28
CA ASP A 5 -12.58 -10.97 8.70
C ASP A 5 -11.20 -11.48 9.12
N ILE A 6 -10.38 -10.61 9.67
CA ILE A 6 -9.06 -10.94 10.22
C ILE A 6 -8.97 -10.35 11.62
N GLY A 7 -9.15 -11.20 12.63
CA GLY A 7 -9.29 -10.76 14.01
C GLY A 7 -10.55 -9.92 14.18
N ASN A 8 -10.40 -8.68 14.63
CA ASN A 8 -11.51 -7.74 14.80
C ASN A 8 -11.69 -6.80 13.58
N GLN A 9 -10.86 -6.95 12.56
CA GLN A 9 -10.82 -6.06 11.40
C GLN A 9 -11.43 -6.73 10.18
N VAL A 10 -12.15 -5.95 9.37
CA VAL A 10 -12.73 -6.43 8.10
C VAL A 10 -12.00 -5.78 6.94
N TRP A 11 -11.27 -6.56 6.16
CA TRP A 11 -10.38 -6.09 5.11
C TRP A 11 -10.92 -6.37 3.72
N MET A 12 -10.65 -5.48 2.76
CA MET A 12 -10.79 -5.82 1.34
C MET A 12 -9.80 -6.91 0.95
N THR A 13 -10.24 -7.89 0.17
CA THR A 13 -9.34 -8.96 -0.33
C THR A 13 -8.58 -8.58 -1.60
N ALA A 14 -8.89 -7.42 -2.19
CA ALA A 14 -8.23 -6.90 -3.38
C ALA A 14 -7.74 -5.47 -3.15
N ASN A 15 -6.73 -5.05 -3.91
CA ASN A 15 -6.28 -3.67 -3.92
C ASN A 15 -7.36 -2.76 -4.51
N LEU A 16 -7.43 -1.54 -3.99
CA LEU A 16 -8.37 -0.52 -4.44
C LEU A 16 -8.15 -0.20 -5.93
N ASN A 17 -9.24 -0.09 -6.69
CA ASN A 17 -9.19 0.09 -8.14
C ASN A 17 -10.16 1.16 -8.66
N VAL A 18 -10.34 2.25 -7.90
CA VAL A 18 -11.23 3.37 -8.28
C VAL A 18 -10.49 4.39 -9.15
N ASP A 19 -11.20 5.11 -10.01
CA ASP A 19 -10.68 6.23 -10.82
C ASP A 19 -11.33 7.57 -10.46
N LYS A 20 -12.18 7.56 -9.42
CA LYS A 20 -12.91 8.70 -8.91
C LYS A 20 -12.82 8.76 -7.39
N PHE A 21 -12.92 9.96 -6.87
CA PHE A 21 -13.20 10.20 -5.46
C PHE A 21 -14.69 9.97 -5.13
N ARG A 22 -15.07 10.03 -3.85
CA ARG A 22 -16.47 9.87 -3.41
C ARG A 22 -17.41 10.91 -3.99
N ASN A 23 -16.90 12.08 -4.35
CA ASN A 23 -17.68 13.15 -4.98
C ASN A 23 -17.77 13.05 -6.52
N ASP A 24 -17.43 11.88 -7.09
CA ASP A 24 -17.39 11.59 -8.54
C ASP A 24 -16.31 12.31 -9.36
N ASP A 25 -15.48 13.16 -8.75
CA ASP A 25 -14.34 13.79 -9.45
C ASP A 25 -13.34 12.74 -9.91
N LEU A 26 -12.89 12.87 -11.16
CA LEU A 26 -11.84 12.01 -11.71
C LEU A 26 -10.49 12.26 -11.04
N ILE A 27 -9.79 11.18 -10.76
CA ILE A 27 -8.39 11.17 -10.35
C ILE A 27 -7.53 11.07 -11.62
N LEU A 28 -6.43 11.82 -11.68
CA LEU A 28 -5.56 11.84 -12.86
C LEU A 28 -4.96 10.46 -13.14
N GLU A 29 -5.33 9.86 -14.28
CA GLU A 29 -4.63 8.69 -14.80
C GLU A 29 -3.29 9.10 -15.41
N VAL A 30 -2.20 8.52 -14.90
CA VAL A 30 -0.86 8.68 -15.44
C VAL A 30 -0.47 7.46 -16.25
N ARG A 31 0.01 7.69 -17.48
CA ARG A 31 0.41 6.64 -18.43
C ARG A 31 1.88 6.70 -18.86
N THR A 32 2.67 7.62 -18.29
CA THR A 32 4.09 7.79 -18.62
C THR A 32 4.91 8.16 -17.39
N ILE A 33 6.22 7.91 -17.48
CA ILE A 33 7.20 8.25 -16.43
C ILE A 33 7.19 9.77 -16.17
N GLU A 34 7.17 10.57 -17.24
CA GLU A 34 7.14 12.02 -17.20
C GLU A 34 5.82 12.53 -16.60
N GLY A 35 4.71 11.87 -16.91
CA GLY A 35 3.40 12.17 -16.33
C GLY A 35 3.39 11.99 -14.81
N TRP A 36 4.04 10.93 -14.31
CA TRP A 36 4.13 10.66 -12.87
C TRP A 36 4.93 11.76 -12.16
N LYS A 37 6.11 12.08 -12.70
CA LYS A 37 6.95 13.17 -12.19
C LYS A 37 6.21 14.50 -12.18
N ARG A 38 5.46 14.78 -13.25
CA ARG A 38 4.68 16.02 -13.38
C ARG A 38 3.55 16.08 -12.36
N ALA A 39 2.78 15.01 -12.19
CA ALA A 39 1.71 14.94 -11.19
C ALA A 39 2.24 15.23 -9.77
N ASN A 40 3.36 14.62 -9.40
CA ASN A 40 4.01 14.86 -8.11
C ASN A 40 4.54 16.29 -7.96
N LYS A 41 5.15 16.85 -9.01
CA LYS A 41 5.63 18.25 -8.99
C LYS A 41 4.48 19.25 -8.82
N GLU A 42 3.34 18.97 -9.43
CA GLU A 42 2.13 19.80 -9.38
C GLU A 42 1.22 19.47 -8.18
N LEU A 43 1.64 18.56 -7.29
CA LEU A 43 0.87 18.07 -6.15
C LEU A 43 -0.54 17.60 -6.54
N LYS A 44 -0.66 16.94 -7.69
CA LYS A 44 -1.93 16.42 -8.20
C LYS A 44 -2.17 14.99 -7.71
N PRO A 45 -3.38 14.69 -7.22
CA PRO A 45 -3.82 13.32 -7.01
C PRO A 45 -3.77 12.53 -8.31
N ALA A 46 -3.09 11.40 -8.28
CA ALA A 46 -2.88 10.58 -9.46
C ALA A 46 -2.87 9.09 -9.14
N TRP A 47 -3.22 8.30 -10.15
CA TRP A 47 -3.04 6.86 -10.16
C TRP A 47 -2.40 6.39 -11.47
N CYS A 48 -1.80 5.22 -11.44
CA CYS A 48 -1.39 4.50 -12.64
C CYS A 48 -1.60 3.00 -12.47
N TYR A 49 -1.75 2.28 -13.59
CA TYR A 49 -1.55 0.84 -13.58
C TYR A 49 -0.08 0.49 -13.42
N LEU A 50 0.17 -0.69 -12.87
CA LEU A 50 1.50 -1.30 -12.88
C LEU A 50 2.01 -1.34 -14.33
N ASP A 51 3.21 -0.82 -14.57
CA ASP A 51 3.81 -0.71 -15.91
C ASP A 51 2.97 0.07 -16.95
N PHE A 52 2.01 0.88 -16.49
CA PHE A 52 1.01 1.53 -17.35
C PHE A 52 0.17 0.55 -18.18
N ASP A 53 0.10 -0.71 -17.75
CA ASP A 53 -0.61 -1.78 -18.45
C ASP A 53 -1.96 -2.09 -17.77
N PRO A 54 -3.10 -1.83 -18.45
CA PRO A 54 -4.42 -2.13 -17.90
C PRO A 54 -4.67 -3.63 -17.68
N VAL A 55 -3.96 -4.53 -18.36
CA VAL A 55 -4.04 -5.97 -18.11
C VAL A 55 -3.49 -6.30 -16.73
N LYS A 56 -2.33 -5.73 -16.37
CA LYS A 56 -1.79 -5.81 -14.99
C LYS A 56 -2.71 -5.14 -13.99
N GLY A 57 -3.38 -4.05 -14.38
CA GLY A 57 -4.40 -3.39 -13.58
C GLY A 57 -5.55 -4.29 -13.13
N LYS A 58 -6.00 -5.22 -13.97
CA LYS A 58 -7.04 -6.21 -13.60
C LYS A 58 -6.58 -7.19 -12.53
N LYS A 59 -5.28 -7.48 -12.45
CA LYS A 59 -4.68 -8.40 -11.48
C LYS A 59 -4.28 -7.71 -10.19
N PHE A 60 -3.58 -6.58 -10.28
CA PHE A 60 -2.94 -5.92 -9.14
C PHE A 60 -3.70 -4.68 -8.62
N GLY A 61 -4.66 -4.16 -9.36
CA GLY A 61 -5.30 -2.87 -9.07
C GLY A 61 -4.44 -1.68 -9.50
N LYS A 62 -4.68 -0.53 -8.88
CA LYS A 62 -4.01 0.75 -9.19
C LYS A 62 -2.98 1.09 -8.12
N LEU A 63 -1.92 1.77 -8.56
CA LEU A 63 -0.97 2.46 -7.69
C LEU A 63 -1.40 3.92 -7.58
N TYR A 64 -1.49 4.45 -6.36
CA TYR A 64 -1.89 5.83 -6.08
C TYR A 64 -0.72 6.58 -5.48
N ASN A 65 -0.58 7.87 -5.79
CA ASN A 65 0.35 8.73 -5.05
C ASN A 65 -0.28 9.21 -3.74
N TRP A 66 0.56 9.78 -2.85
CA TRP A 66 0.09 10.28 -1.56
C TRP A 66 -1.04 11.31 -1.68
N GLN A 67 -0.99 12.16 -2.70
CA GLN A 67 -2.00 13.21 -2.90
C GLN A 67 -3.39 12.62 -3.15
N ALA A 68 -3.50 11.44 -3.77
CA ALA A 68 -4.78 10.73 -3.88
C ALA A 68 -5.21 10.09 -2.56
N VAL A 69 -4.27 9.56 -1.77
CA VAL A 69 -4.54 8.91 -0.48
C VAL A 69 -5.18 9.87 0.51
N ILE A 70 -4.65 11.09 0.63
CA ILE A 70 -5.10 12.10 1.61
C ILE A 70 -6.09 13.13 1.05
N ASP A 71 -6.58 12.94 -0.17
CA ASP A 71 -7.48 13.92 -0.78
C ASP A 71 -8.79 14.01 0.02
N PRO A 72 -9.23 15.22 0.44
CA PRO A 72 -10.44 15.39 1.25
C PRO A 72 -11.73 14.95 0.54
N ARG A 73 -11.70 14.77 -0.79
CA ARG A 73 -12.83 14.21 -1.55
C ARG A 73 -13.02 12.70 -1.28
N GLY A 74 -12.05 12.05 -0.64
CA GLY A 74 -12.12 10.67 -0.20
C GLY A 74 -11.84 9.66 -1.31
N LEU A 75 -10.72 8.94 -1.19
CA LEU A 75 -10.33 7.90 -2.16
C LEU A 75 -11.05 6.56 -1.91
N ALA A 76 -11.21 6.17 -0.65
CA ALA A 76 -11.87 4.92 -0.31
C ALA A 76 -13.40 5.02 -0.56
N PRO A 77 -14.11 3.95 -0.95
CA PRO A 77 -15.56 3.95 -1.07
C PRO A 77 -16.28 4.23 0.27
N ASP A 78 -17.58 4.49 0.24
CA ASP A 78 -18.39 4.66 1.46
C ASP A 78 -18.38 3.40 2.31
N GLY A 79 -18.25 3.58 3.64
CA GLY A 79 -18.15 2.49 4.61
C GLY A 79 -16.77 1.82 4.68
N TRP A 80 -15.80 2.34 3.93
CA TRP A 80 -14.40 1.90 3.91
C TRP A 80 -13.48 3.08 4.14
N HIS A 81 -12.27 2.83 4.65
CA HIS A 81 -11.23 3.85 4.72
C HIS A 81 -9.85 3.27 4.43
N ILE A 82 -8.87 4.17 4.25
CA ILE A 82 -7.47 3.77 4.10
C ILE A 82 -6.91 3.56 5.50
N PRO A 83 -6.36 2.37 5.79
CA PRO A 83 -5.92 1.99 7.14
C PRO A 83 -4.90 2.98 7.70
N HIS A 84 -5.09 3.35 8.95
CA HIS A 84 -4.06 3.99 9.76
C HIS A 84 -2.92 3.01 10.04
N ILE A 85 -1.74 3.51 10.43
CA ILE A 85 -0.60 2.65 10.72
C ILE A 85 -0.88 1.69 11.88
N ASP A 86 -1.66 2.12 12.88
CA ASP A 86 -2.03 1.26 14.01
C ASP A 86 -2.96 0.11 13.59
N GLU A 87 -3.83 0.31 12.60
CA GLU A 87 -4.67 -0.76 12.08
C GLU A 87 -3.86 -1.79 11.29
N TRP A 88 -2.84 -1.33 10.55
CA TRP A 88 -1.85 -2.23 9.97
C TRP A 88 -1.09 -3.01 11.03
N MET A 89 -0.70 -2.36 12.13
CA MET A 89 0.03 -3.02 13.22
C MET A 89 -0.84 -4.04 13.94
N GLU A 90 -2.12 -3.75 14.18
CA GLU A 90 -3.08 -4.70 14.74
C GLU A 90 -3.20 -5.95 13.84
N LEU A 91 -3.26 -5.78 12.52
CA LEU A 91 -3.25 -6.91 11.57
C LEU A 91 -1.96 -7.73 11.71
N VAL A 92 -0.79 -7.06 11.73
CA VAL A 92 0.51 -7.73 11.84
C VAL A 92 0.62 -8.52 13.14
N ASP A 93 0.22 -7.92 14.27
CA ASP A 93 0.25 -8.55 15.58
C ASP A 93 -0.70 -9.74 15.66
N TYR A 94 -1.93 -9.58 15.16
CA TYR A 94 -2.91 -10.67 15.09
C TYR A 94 -2.39 -11.88 14.28
N LEU A 95 -1.63 -11.61 13.22
CA LEU A 95 -1.03 -12.65 12.38
C LEU A 95 0.24 -13.28 12.97
N GLY A 96 0.68 -12.85 14.15
CA GLY A 96 1.82 -13.43 14.87
C GLY A 96 3.10 -12.61 14.78
N GLY A 97 2.98 -11.33 14.43
CA GLY A 97 4.09 -10.37 14.40
C GLY A 97 4.80 -10.28 13.05
N GLU A 98 5.74 -9.34 12.96
CA GLU A 98 6.43 -8.96 11.72
C GLU A 98 7.12 -10.13 11.02
N LYS A 99 7.67 -11.12 11.75
CA LYS A 99 8.46 -12.22 11.16
C LYS A 99 7.68 -13.31 10.42
N ILE A 100 6.35 -13.31 10.53
CA ILE A 100 5.51 -14.37 9.97
C ILE A 100 4.24 -13.86 9.30
N SER A 101 3.76 -12.69 9.71
CA SER A 101 2.54 -12.07 9.17
C SER A 101 2.60 -11.94 7.65
N GLY A 102 3.76 -11.62 7.08
CA GLY A 102 3.94 -11.48 5.65
C GLY A 102 3.67 -12.77 4.87
N SER A 103 4.02 -13.94 5.43
CA SER A 103 3.65 -15.21 4.80
C SER A 103 2.15 -15.46 4.80
N LYS A 104 1.48 -15.13 5.90
CA LYS A 104 0.04 -15.32 6.05
C LYS A 104 -0.78 -14.35 5.20
N MET A 105 -0.22 -13.18 4.86
CA MET A 105 -0.86 -12.16 4.03
C MET A 105 -0.73 -12.40 2.52
N LYS A 106 0.39 -12.96 2.08
CA LYS A 106 0.72 -13.07 0.65
C LYS A 106 -0.03 -14.20 -0.05
N LEU A 107 -0.58 -13.89 -1.22
CA LEU A 107 -1.11 -14.86 -2.17
C LEU A 107 -0.05 -15.19 -3.22
N LEU A 108 0.15 -16.49 -3.44
CA LEU A 108 1.10 -17.02 -4.42
C LEU A 108 0.81 -16.47 -5.83
N ASN A 109 1.80 -15.84 -6.45
CA ASN A 109 1.79 -15.59 -7.90
C ASN A 109 2.16 -16.88 -8.66
N ASP A 110 1.73 -17.01 -9.92
CA ASP A 110 1.88 -18.21 -10.78
C ASP A 110 3.32 -18.74 -10.99
N SER A 111 4.34 -18.13 -10.40
CA SER A 111 5.76 -18.45 -10.57
C SER A 111 6.61 -18.37 -9.29
N GLU A 112 6.02 -18.23 -8.09
CA GLU A 112 6.76 -17.97 -6.85
C GLU A 112 6.87 -19.21 -5.95
N SER A 113 7.87 -19.23 -5.05
CA SER A 113 8.00 -20.30 -4.05
C SER A 113 6.84 -20.23 -3.05
N ARG A 114 6.33 -21.40 -2.66
CA ARG A 114 5.27 -21.54 -1.65
C ARG A 114 5.74 -21.24 -0.23
N ASP A 115 7.04 -21.27 0.03
CA ASP A 115 7.59 -21.25 1.39
C ASP A 115 7.23 -19.99 2.18
N HIS A 116 6.88 -18.90 1.50
CA HIS A 116 6.54 -17.62 2.12
C HIS A 116 5.19 -17.04 1.67
N CYS A 117 4.30 -17.81 1.05
CA CYS A 117 3.03 -17.31 0.51
C CYS A 117 1.87 -18.27 0.88
N THR A 118 1.53 -18.37 2.17
CA THR A 118 0.49 -19.30 2.64
C THR A 118 -0.92 -18.75 2.48
N ASN A 119 -1.06 -17.43 2.53
CA ASN A 119 -2.36 -16.73 2.52
C ASN A 119 -3.34 -17.21 3.60
N ASP A 120 -2.86 -17.73 4.74
CA ASP A 120 -3.71 -18.29 5.80
C ASP A 120 -4.70 -17.26 6.38
N SER A 121 -4.43 -15.95 6.22
CA SER A 121 -5.35 -14.89 6.65
C SER A 121 -6.45 -14.57 5.64
N GLY A 122 -6.35 -15.05 4.39
CA GLY A 122 -7.23 -14.68 3.30
C GLY A 122 -7.04 -13.24 2.77
N PHE A 123 -6.09 -12.48 3.34
CA PHE A 123 -5.81 -11.10 2.95
C PHE A 123 -5.52 -10.98 1.46
N SER A 124 -4.81 -11.93 0.87
CA SER A 124 -4.57 -12.04 -0.57
C SER A 124 -3.74 -10.88 -1.16
N ALA A 125 -2.60 -10.59 -0.55
CA ALA A 125 -1.63 -9.63 -1.09
C ALA A 125 -0.85 -10.23 -2.26
N LEU A 126 -0.94 -9.62 -3.44
CA LEU A 126 -0.14 -9.98 -4.60
C LEU A 126 1.10 -9.09 -4.67
N ILE A 127 2.27 -9.70 -4.91
CA ILE A 127 3.53 -8.97 -5.08
C ILE A 127 3.68 -8.58 -6.55
N GLY A 128 3.48 -7.31 -6.87
CA GLY A 128 3.53 -6.78 -8.24
C GLY A 128 4.58 -5.70 -8.49
N GLY A 129 5.12 -5.09 -7.43
CA GLY A 129 6.00 -3.91 -7.53
C GLY A 129 5.33 -2.64 -7.02
N TYR A 130 6.02 -1.52 -7.21
CA TYR A 130 5.51 -0.18 -6.89
C TYR A 130 6.09 0.85 -7.88
N ARG A 131 5.57 2.08 -7.85
CA ARG A 131 6.04 3.18 -8.71
C ARG A 131 6.98 4.06 -7.92
N TYR A 132 8.23 4.18 -8.35
CA TYR A 132 9.20 5.06 -7.70
C TYR A 132 8.97 6.53 -8.06
N PHE A 133 9.46 7.47 -7.24
CA PHE A 133 9.20 8.91 -7.37
C PHE A 133 9.61 9.47 -8.74
N ASN A 134 10.64 8.87 -9.35
CA ASN A 134 11.14 9.26 -10.66
C ASN A 134 10.28 8.73 -11.82
N GLY A 135 9.18 8.03 -11.52
CA GLY A 135 8.25 7.43 -12.45
C GLY A 135 8.66 6.04 -12.95
N ARG A 136 9.80 5.48 -12.54
CA ARG A 136 10.20 4.11 -12.91
C ARG A 136 9.44 3.07 -12.10
N LEU A 137 9.21 1.91 -12.71
CA LEU A 137 8.60 0.79 -12.03
C LEU A 137 9.68 0.00 -11.30
N GLU A 138 9.44 -0.32 -10.03
CA GLU A 138 10.28 -1.22 -9.25
C GLU A 138 9.58 -2.58 -9.12
N THR A 139 10.27 -3.65 -9.52
CA THR A 139 9.72 -5.02 -9.59
C THR A 139 10.64 -6.06 -8.98
N SER A 140 11.63 -5.65 -8.19
CA SER A 140 12.55 -6.53 -7.43
C SER A 140 11.88 -7.42 -6.36
N GLY A 141 10.59 -7.70 -6.51
CA GLY A 141 9.85 -8.65 -5.71
C GLY A 141 9.29 -8.08 -4.41
N MET A 142 9.11 -6.75 -4.35
CA MET A 142 8.43 -6.07 -3.24
C MET A 142 7.14 -5.43 -3.71
N SER A 143 6.21 -5.20 -2.78
CA SER A 143 5.04 -4.37 -3.02
C SER A 143 4.72 -3.58 -1.77
N TYR A 144 4.29 -2.33 -1.97
CA TYR A 144 4.02 -1.38 -0.91
C TYR A 144 2.53 -1.07 -0.86
N TRP A 145 2.01 -0.96 0.35
CA TRP A 145 0.66 -0.48 0.62
C TRP A 145 0.73 0.76 1.48
N TRP A 146 0.01 1.81 1.08
CA TRP A 146 -0.11 3.03 1.86
C TRP A 146 -0.85 2.78 3.18
N SER A 147 -0.35 3.37 4.24
CA SER A 147 -1.15 3.81 5.39
C SER A 147 -1.71 5.21 5.10
N SER A 148 -2.77 5.65 5.79
CA SER A 148 -3.22 7.05 5.81
C SER A 148 -2.36 7.94 6.73
N THR A 149 -1.38 7.37 7.44
CA THR A 149 -0.54 8.09 8.41
C THR A 149 0.68 8.77 7.79
N GLU A 150 0.79 10.08 7.97
CA GLU A 150 2.01 10.83 7.67
C GLU A 150 3.14 10.47 8.67
N ALA A 151 4.34 10.20 8.16
CA ALA A 151 5.51 9.92 9.00
C ALA A 151 6.34 11.19 9.24
N TYR A 152 6.63 11.90 8.15
CA TYR A 152 7.38 13.17 8.12
C TYR A 152 6.85 14.06 6.99
N PRO A 153 7.30 15.32 6.86
CA PRO A 153 6.82 16.20 5.78
C PRO A 153 6.98 15.62 4.36
N THR A 154 8.01 14.81 4.12
CA THR A 154 8.29 14.21 2.80
C THR A 154 7.90 12.74 2.67
N THR A 155 7.59 12.05 3.77
CA THR A 155 7.35 10.60 3.76
C THR A 155 6.09 10.20 4.52
N ALA A 156 5.50 9.08 4.15
CA ALA A 156 4.33 8.50 4.81
C ALA A 156 4.55 7.01 5.08
N TRP A 157 3.84 6.48 6.07
CA TRP A 157 4.00 5.08 6.45
C TRP A 157 3.47 4.13 5.37
N ILE A 158 4.20 3.05 5.16
CA ILE A 158 3.82 1.94 4.28
C ILE A 158 4.05 0.60 4.98
N ILE A 159 3.32 -0.40 4.51
CA ILE A 159 3.65 -1.80 4.74
C ILE A 159 4.28 -2.37 3.47
N SER A 160 5.41 -3.05 3.62
CA SER A 160 6.12 -3.71 2.54
C SER A 160 6.12 -5.22 2.74
N LEU A 161 5.83 -5.94 1.65
CA LEU A 161 5.95 -7.39 1.57
C LEU A 161 6.96 -7.76 0.48
N PHE A 162 7.90 -8.63 0.83
CA PHE A 162 8.88 -9.20 -0.10
C PHE A 162 8.53 -10.67 -0.41
N TYR A 163 8.67 -11.09 -1.66
CA TYR A 163 8.33 -12.47 -2.08
C TYR A 163 9.20 -13.54 -1.37
N GLY A 164 10.48 -13.25 -1.17
CA GLY A 164 11.47 -14.19 -0.64
C GLY A 164 11.59 -14.19 0.88
N SER A 165 10.64 -13.59 1.62
CA SER A 165 10.67 -13.52 3.08
C SER A 165 9.27 -13.67 3.65
N GLY A 166 9.14 -14.28 4.84
CA GLY A 166 7.89 -14.29 5.59
C GLY A 166 7.59 -12.98 6.34
N ASP A 167 8.54 -12.04 6.31
CA ASP A 167 8.46 -10.81 7.06
C ASP A 167 7.49 -9.79 6.43
N VAL A 168 6.84 -9.01 7.30
CA VAL A 168 6.30 -7.68 7.00
C VAL A 168 7.32 -6.64 7.44
N MET A 169 7.57 -5.65 6.60
CA MET A 169 8.32 -4.45 7.00
C MET A 169 7.38 -3.26 7.14
N VAL A 170 7.46 -2.58 8.29
CA VAL A 170 6.76 -1.32 8.57
C VAL A 170 7.78 -0.19 8.48
N LEU A 171 7.68 0.66 7.46
CA LEU A 171 8.63 1.74 7.21
C LEU A 171 7.94 2.97 6.62
N ASP A 172 8.64 4.08 6.52
CA ASP A 172 8.17 5.27 5.81
C ASP A 172 8.83 5.39 4.43
N ASP A 173 8.09 5.93 3.46
CA ASP A 173 8.55 6.09 2.08
C ASP A 173 8.12 7.44 1.49
N ASP A 174 8.82 7.89 0.44
CA ASP A 174 8.59 9.19 -0.20
C ASP A 174 7.15 9.28 -0.71
N LYS A 175 6.43 10.34 -0.32
CA LYS A 175 5.05 10.63 -0.73
C LYS A 175 4.85 10.73 -2.25
N LYS A 176 5.94 10.86 -3.01
CA LYS A 176 5.96 10.87 -4.49
C LYS A 176 5.99 9.47 -5.10
N ASN A 177 6.20 8.42 -4.31
CA ASN A 177 6.04 7.05 -4.79
C ASN A 177 4.55 6.76 -5.04
N GLY A 178 4.29 5.69 -5.79
CA GLY A 178 2.97 5.15 -6.03
C GLY A 178 2.89 3.76 -5.45
N CYS A 179 2.02 3.59 -4.46
CA CYS A 179 1.83 2.33 -3.75
C CYS A 179 0.38 1.87 -3.91
N TYR A 180 0.13 0.59 -3.63
CA TYR A 180 -1.23 0.08 -3.60
C TYR A 180 -1.98 0.67 -2.40
N VAL A 181 -3.29 0.63 -2.48
CA VAL A 181 -4.17 0.91 -1.34
C VAL A 181 -5.01 -0.32 -1.09
N ARG A 182 -5.16 -0.70 0.18
CA ARG A 182 -6.12 -1.69 0.62
C ARG A 182 -6.96 -1.07 1.70
N CYS A 183 -8.28 -1.21 1.61
CA CYS A 183 -9.16 -0.58 2.57
C CYS A 183 -9.60 -1.56 3.66
N ILE A 184 -9.89 -0.98 4.80
CA ILE A 184 -10.50 -1.61 5.96
C ILE A 184 -11.90 -1.01 6.17
N ARG A 185 -12.84 -1.82 6.67
CA ARG A 185 -14.23 -1.40 6.87
C ARG A 185 -14.34 -0.51 8.09
N GLY A 186 -15.22 0.48 8.02
CA GLY A 186 -15.44 1.45 9.08
C GLY A 186 -15.14 2.87 8.61
N ASN A 187 -15.26 3.83 9.53
CA ASN A 187 -14.90 5.21 9.29
C ASN A 187 -13.49 5.46 9.83
N GLU A 188 -12.75 6.39 9.23
CA GLU A 188 -11.46 6.83 9.75
C GLU A 188 -11.62 7.17 11.23
N THR A 189 -11.04 6.34 12.10
CA THR A 189 -10.99 6.67 13.52
C THR A 189 -10.07 7.88 13.66
N ASN A 190 -10.49 8.90 14.41
CA ASN A 190 -9.61 9.99 14.85
C ASN A 190 -8.55 9.39 15.78
N TYR A 191 -7.53 8.77 15.20
CA TYR A 191 -6.39 8.26 15.93
C TYR A 191 -5.58 9.47 16.39
N ASP A 192 -5.43 9.61 17.71
CA ASP A 192 -4.76 10.75 18.30
C ASP A 192 -3.27 10.70 17.93
N SER A 193 -2.83 11.61 17.07
CA SER A 193 -1.43 11.77 16.62
C SER A 193 -0.44 12.06 17.77
N ARG A 194 -0.92 12.20 19.01
CA ARG A 194 -0.12 12.38 20.23
C ARG A 194 0.22 11.08 20.96
N LEU A 195 -0.33 9.93 20.54
CA LEU A 195 0.05 8.65 21.15
C LEU A 195 1.42 8.19 20.65
N PRO A 196 2.36 7.83 21.55
CA PRO A 196 3.66 7.35 21.14
C PRO A 196 3.53 6.03 20.39
N ARG A 197 4.25 5.95 19.26
CA ARG A 197 4.47 4.77 18.41
C ARG A 197 4.72 3.51 19.26
N PRO A 198 4.20 2.33 18.89
CA PRO A 198 4.61 1.09 19.54
C PRO A 198 6.12 0.89 19.36
N SER A 199 6.80 0.54 20.45
CA SER A 199 8.25 0.51 20.60
C SER A 199 8.97 -0.63 19.87
N SER A 200 8.43 -1.14 18.77
CA SER A 200 8.98 -2.27 18.02
C SER A 200 9.39 -1.96 16.57
N VAL A 201 9.21 -0.73 16.08
CA VAL A 201 9.64 -0.36 14.72
C VAL A 201 11.17 -0.41 14.65
N SER A 202 11.69 -1.55 14.17
CA SER A 202 13.08 -1.66 13.79
C SER A 202 13.27 -0.79 12.56
N LEU A 203 13.83 0.40 12.75
CA LEU A 203 14.17 1.33 11.68
C LEU A 203 15.33 0.73 10.86
N LEU A 204 15.04 -0.27 10.03
CA LEU A 204 15.94 -0.69 8.96
C LEU A 204 15.71 0.31 7.82
N ALA A 205 16.41 1.45 7.91
CA ALA A 205 16.68 2.28 6.76
C ALA A 205 17.25 1.37 5.67
N ALA A 206 16.50 1.21 4.58
CA ALA A 206 16.97 0.52 3.40
C ALA A 206 18.14 1.32 2.81
N ILE A 207 19.36 1.00 3.25
CA ILE A 207 20.56 1.17 2.45
C ILE A 207 20.45 0.14 1.33
N ILE A 208 19.83 0.53 0.22
CA ILE A 208 20.06 -0.16 -1.05
C ILE A 208 20.38 0.90 -2.10
N GLY A 209 21.67 1.01 -2.40
CA GLY A 209 22.11 1.31 -3.76
C GLY A 209 22.51 2.74 -4.07
N GLY A 210 23.45 3.32 -3.32
CA GLY A 210 24.46 4.14 -3.97
C GLY A 210 25.36 3.25 -4.83
N GLY A 211 25.53 3.61 -6.11
CA GLY A 211 26.43 2.91 -7.02
C GLY A 211 26.42 3.58 -8.40
N GLN A 212 27.36 4.52 -8.56
CA GLN A 212 27.87 5.19 -9.77
C GLN A 212 26.93 5.40 -10.98
#